data_AF-A0A7J4UZR2-F1
#
_entry.id   AF-A0A7J4UZR2-F1
#
_cell.length_a   1.000
_cell.length_b   1.000
_cell.length_c   1.000
_cell.angle_alpha   90.00
_cell.angle_beta   90.00
_cell.angle_gamma   90.00
#
_symmetry.space_group_name_H-M   'P 1'
#
loop_
_entity.id
_entity.type
_entity.pdbx_description
1 polymer ?
#
loop_
_entity_poly.entity_id
_entity_poly.type
_entity_poly.pdbx_seq_one_letter_code
_entity_poly.pdbx_strand_id
1 'polypeptide(L)'
;MEHRRRRGKLIIDGLWDLFVLIKYPKIILMATLAFIAYGLFQDEGVQSFFHSLGDLGYISAFFGGMMFAFGFGAPFGVALLATIADDVNILFGAVVGGTGALISDYLLFKFIRVTFQDEIDRFRDSKAFTMFNGMVKRRMPPRIAFYLSLGVAGFMIASPLPDEFGVTLLAGITTIRMRTFALIAFSLNTLGILVVLGVGLAF
;
A
#
# COMPACT_ATOMS: atom_id res chain seq x y z
N MET A 1 24.59 -40.97 -9.29
CA MET A 1 23.15 -40.83 -9.62
C MET A 1 22.46 -39.67 -8.89
N GLU A 2 23.09 -39.08 -7.86
CA GLU A 2 22.52 -38.01 -7.02
C GLU A 2 22.47 -36.62 -7.70
N HIS A 3 23.42 -36.32 -8.58
CA HIS A 3 23.49 -35.03 -9.29
C HIS A 3 22.35 -34.78 -10.29
N ARG A 4 21.72 -35.82 -10.86
CA ARG A 4 20.58 -35.67 -11.79
C ARG A 4 19.26 -35.37 -11.06
N ARG A 5 19.09 -35.89 -9.83
CA ARG A 5 17.89 -35.62 -8.99
C ARG A 5 17.83 -34.17 -8.51
N ARG A 6 18.98 -33.53 -8.23
CA ARG A 6 19.05 -32.11 -7.83
C ARG A 6 18.63 -31.15 -8.95
N ARG A 7 19.03 -31.40 -10.20
CA ARG A 7 18.64 -30.54 -11.35
C ARG A 7 17.14 -30.64 -11.68
N GLY A 8 16.56 -31.84 -11.57
CA GLY A 8 15.13 -32.03 -11.81
C GLY A 8 14.26 -31.26 -10.82
N LYS A 9 14.63 -31.26 -9.53
CA LYS A 9 13.94 -30.47 -8.50
C LYS A 9 14.04 -28.97 -8.76
N LEU A 10 15.23 -28.44 -9.06
CA LEU A 10 15.43 -27.02 -9.38
C LEU A 10 14.58 -26.52 -10.56
N ILE A 11 14.37 -27.35 -11.58
CA ILE A 11 13.53 -26.98 -12.74
C ILE A 11 12.05 -27.00 -12.38
N ILE A 12 11.60 -27.96 -11.57
CA ILE A 12 10.21 -28.06 -11.12
C ILE A 12 9.88 -26.93 -10.15
N ASP A 13 10.78 -26.64 -9.21
CA ASP A 13 10.64 -25.53 -8.26
C ASP A 13 10.63 -24.19 -9.03
N GLY A 14 11.52 -24.00 -10.01
CA GLY A 14 11.51 -22.80 -10.86
C GLY A 14 10.27 -22.64 -11.75
N LEU A 15 9.71 -23.75 -12.26
CA LEU A 15 8.45 -23.72 -13.01
C LEU A 15 7.25 -23.46 -12.10
N TRP A 16 7.26 -23.99 -10.88
CA TRP A 16 6.24 -23.71 -9.87
C TRP A 16 6.30 -22.24 -9.42
N ASP A 17 7.49 -21.70 -9.20
CA ASP A 17 7.71 -20.28 -8.90
C ASP A 17 7.23 -19.38 -10.05
N LEU A 18 7.51 -19.74 -11.31
CA LEU A 18 7.01 -19.03 -12.49
C LEU A 18 5.48 -19.10 -12.60
N PHE A 19 4.86 -20.22 -12.23
CA PHE A 19 3.41 -20.39 -12.24
C PHE A 19 2.73 -19.62 -11.10
N VAL A 20 3.35 -19.58 -9.91
CA VAL A 20 2.94 -18.75 -8.78
C VAL A 20 3.07 -17.27 -9.11
N LEU A 21 4.13 -16.87 -9.83
CA LEU A 21 4.28 -15.52 -10.36
C LEU A 21 3.10 -15.20 -11.28
N ILE A 22 2.82 -16.01 -12.32
CA ILE A 22 1.70 -15.77 -13.26
C ILE A 22 0.33 -15.69 -12.55
N LYS A 23 0.16 -16.37 -11.42
CA LYS A 23 -1.06 -16.36 -10.60
C LYS A 23 -1.30 -15.03 -9.88
N TYR A 24 -0.27 -14.20 -9.66
CA TYR A 24 -0.36 -12.95 -8.93
C TYR A 24 0.20 -11.77 -9.73
N PRO A 25 -0.47 -11.37 -10.84
CA PRO A 25 0.02 -10.37 -11.79
C PRO A 25 0.33 -9.01 -11.14
N LYS A 26 -0.33 -8.69 -10.03
CA LYS A 26 -0.13 -7.44 -9.29
C LYS A 26 1.15 -7.38 -8.46
N ILE A 27 1.53 -8.50 -7.84
CA ILE A 27 2.78 -8.60 -7.09
C ILE A 27 3.95 -8.55 -8.08
N ILE A 28 3.82 -9.23 -9.22
CA ILE A 28 4.78 -9.09 -10.32
C ILE A 28 4.86 -7.63 -10.75
N LEU A 29 3.73 -6.96 -10.99
CA LEU A 29 3.72 -5.57 -11.44
C LEU A 29 4.40 -4.65 -10.42
N MET A 30 4.14 -4.83 -9.12
CA MET A 30 4.77 -4.03 -8.08
C MET A 30 6.28 -4.28 -7.99
N ALA A 31 6.71 -5.55 -8.05
CA ALA A 31 8.13 -5.91 -8.07
C ALA A 31 8.83 -5.41 -9.34
N THR A 32 8.14 -5.46 -10.49
CA THR A 32 8.63 -4.95 -11.77
C THR A 32 8.76 -3.43 -11.72
N LEU A 33 7.79 -2.72 -11.17
CA LEU A 33 7.86 -1.27 -10.98
C LEU A 33 8.97 -0.88 -10.00
N ALA A 34 9.18 -1.64 -8.92
CA ALA A 34 10.29 -1.42 -8.01
C ALA A 34 11.66 -1.62 -8.71
N PHE A 35 11.76 -2.65 -9.58
CA PHE A 35 12.97 -2.91 -10.36
C PHE A 35 13.21 -1.84 -11.43
N ILE A 36 12.15 -1.41 -12.13
CA ILE A 36 12.21 -0.30 -13.10
C ILE A 36 12.59 1.00 -12.38
N ALA A 37 12.00 1.29 -11.23
CA ALA A 37 12.34 2.46 -10.43
C ALA A 37 13.82 2.42 -10.03
N TYR A 38 14.30 1.29 -9.50
CA TYR A 38 15.72 1.12 -9.18
C TYR A 38 16.62 1.35 -10.40
N GLY A 39 16.28 0.78 -11.56
CA GLY A 39 17.03 0.98 -12.80
C GLY A 39 17.01 2.42 -13.30
N LEU A 40 15.87 3.11 -13.22
CA LEU A 40 15.74 4.53 -13.56
C LEU A 40 16.58 5.39 -12.62
N PHE A 41 16.62 5.07 -11.32
CA PHE A 41 17.42 5.81 -10.34
C PHE A 41 18.93 5.64 -10.52
N GLN A 42 19.40 4.72 -11.36
CA GLN A 42 20.82 4.64 -11.74
C GLN A 42 21.19 5.63 -12.86
N ASP A 43 20.21 6.18 -13.57
CA ASP A 43 20.44 7.14 -14.65
C ASP A 43 20.70 8.55 -14.07
N GLU A 44 21.78 9.20 -14.53
CA GLU A 44 22.18 10.54 -14.07
C GLU A 44 21.13 11.61 -14.38
N GLY A 45 20.38 11.46 -15.48
CA GLY A 45 19.29 12.36 -15.86
C GLY A 45 18.10 12.26 -14.90
N VAL A 46 17.78 11.05 -14.47
CA VAL A 46 16.73 10.82 -13.46
C VAL A 46 17.19 11.33 -12.10
N GLN A 47 18.42 11.03 -11.66
CA GLN A 47 18.94 11.54 -10.40
C GLN A 47 18.93 13.07 -10.33
N SER A 48 19.38 13.75 -11.40
CA SER A 48 19.35 15.21 -11.48
C SER A 48 17.94 15.80 -11.45
N PHE A 49 16.96 15.14 -12.09
CA PHE A 49 15.54 15.51 -11.96
C PHE A 49 15.05 15.40 -10.52
N PHE A 50 15.34 14.28 -9.83
CA PHE A 50 14.96 14.09 -8.43
C PHE A 50 15.68 15.06 -7.48
N HIS A 51 16.94 15.41 -7.75
CA HIS A 51 17.64 16.48 -7.02
C HIS A 51 16.98 17.85 -7.22
N SER A 52 16.60 18.20 -8.46
CA SER A 52 15.91 19.46 -8.74
C SER A 52 14.51 19.53 -8.09
N LEU A 53 13.84 18.37 -7.98
CA LEU A 53 12.63 18.26 -7.17
C LEU A 53 12.98 18.37 -5.69
N GLY A 54 14.10 17.82 -5.24
CA GLY A 54 14.56 17.87 -3.86
C GLY A 54 14.81 19.29 -3.35
N ASP A 55 15.34 20.18 -4.20
CA ASP A 55 15.55 21.60 -3.90
C ASP A 55 14.27 22.35 -3.49
N LEU A 56 13.09 21.79 -3.76
CA LEU A 56 11.80 22.36 -3.33
C LEU A 56 11.45 22.03 -1.86
N GLY A 57 12.30 21.26 -1.17
CA GLY A 57 12.23 20.95 0.27
C GLY A 57 10.87 20.40 0.71
N TYR A 58 10.09 21.22 1.42
CA TYR A 58 8.79 20.82 1.96
C TYR A 58 7.73 20.52 0.89
N ILE A 59 7.82 21.12 -0.30
CA ILE A 59 6.92 20.79 -1.42
C ILE A 59 7.19 19.36 -1.87
N SER A 60 8.47 18.98 -1.95
CA SER A 60 8.93 17.64 -2.27
C SER A 60 8.52 16.65 -1.19
N ALA A 61 8.57 17.04 0.08
CA ALA A 61 8.06 16.23 1.18
C ALA A 61 6.56 15.94 1.02
N PHE A 62 5.77 16.94 0.65
CA PHE A 62 4.33 16.80 0.41
C PHE A 62 4.04 15.81 -0.73
N PHE A 63 4.66 16.00 -1.90
CA PHE A 63 4.45 15.12 -3.06
C PHE A 63 5.05 13.73 -2.85
N GLY A 64 6.21 13.63 -2.19
CA GLY A 64 6.82 12.38 -1.76
C GLY A 64 5.88 11.59 -0.85
N GLY A 65 5.22 12.27 0.08
CA GLY A 65 4.15 11.70 0.90
C GLY A 65 2.93 11.24 0.09
N MET A 66 2.46 12.03 -0.89
CA MET A 66 1.37 11.62 -1.78
C MET A 66 1.68 10.32 -2.53
N MET A 67 2.92 10.20 -3.03
CA MET A 67 3.39 9.01 -3.74
C MET A 67 3.63 7.84 -2.79
N PHE A 68 4.14 8.10 -1.58
CA PHE A 68 4.38 7.10 -0.54
C PHE A 68 3.11 6.31 -0.16
N ALA A 69 1.97 7.01 -0.02
CA ALA A 69 0.69 6.36 0.29
C ALA A 69 0.13 5.50 -0.87
N PHE A 70 0.53 5.79 -2.11
CA PHE A 70 0.06 5.05 -3.27
C PHE A 70 0.94 3.81 -3.50
N GLY A 71 0.38 2.60 -3.42
CA GLY A 71 1.16 1.35 -3.47
C GLY A 71 2.14 1.24 -4.66
N PHE A 72 1.75 1.70 -5.86
CA PHE A 72 2.64 1.73 -7.03
C PHE A 72 3.59 2.94 -7.05
N GLY A 73 3.22 4.04 -6.38
CA GLY A 73 4.03 5.25 -6.25
C GLY A 73 5.05 5.18 -5.10
N ALA A 74 4.89 4.23 -4.18
CA ALA A 74 5.65 4.17 -2.95
C ALA A 74 7.17 4.14 -3.15
N PRO A 75 7.75 3.36 -4.10
CA PRO A 75 9.19 3.38 -4.32
C PRO A 75 9.72 4.78 -4.70
N PHE A 76 8.99 5.50 -5.55
CA PHE A 76 9.35 6.86 -5.96
C PHE A 76 9.18 7.86 -4.82
N GLY A 77 8.12 7.72 -4.02
CA GLY A 77 7.89 8.53 -2.83
C GLY A 77 9.01 8.35 -1.80
N VAL A 78 9.41 7.10 -1.54
CA VAL A 78 10.54 6.79 -0.65
C VAL A 78 11.83 7.41 -1.16
N ALA A 79 12.14 7.26 -2.44
CA ALA A 79 13.35 7.81 -3.02
C ALA A 79 13.38 9.34 -2.93
N LEU A 80 12.28 10.03 -3.28
CA LEU A 80 12.18 11.49 -3.16
C LEU A 80 12.30 11.96 -1.71
N LEU A 81 11.66 11.27 -0.76
CA LEU A 81 11.75 11.60 0.67
C LEU A 81 13.17 11.38 1.21
N ALA A 82 13.84 10.31 0.80
CA ALA A 82 15.23 10.06 1.19
C ALA A 82 16.17 11.15 0.66
N THR A 83 15.99 11.61 -0.60
CA THR A 83 16.85 12.64 -1.20
C THR A 83 16.76 14.02 -0.54
N ILE A 84 15.65 14.33 0.14
CA ILE A 84 15.45 15.64 0.81
C ILE A 84 15.72 15.59 2.30
N ALA A 85 16.18 14.45 2.83
CA ALA A 85 16.25 14.23 4.27
C ALA A 85 17.15 15.27 4.98
N ASP A 86 18.24 15.68 4.34
CA ASP A 86 19.18 16.69 4.87
C ASP A 86 18.66 18.14 4.72
N ASP A 87 17.74 18.38 3.79
CA ASP A 87 17.27 19.73 3.44
C ASP A 87 16.07 20.19 4.29
N VAL A 88 15.40 19.27 4.97
CA VAL A 88 14.18 19.55 5.74
C VAL A 88 14.33 19.18 7.22
N ASN A 89 13.63 19.91 8.09
CA ASN A 89 13.47 19.44 9.46
C ASN A 89 12.68 18.13 9.45
N ILE A 90 13.27 17.04 9.93
CA ILE A 90 12.70 15.69 9.85
C ILE A 90 11.27 15.57 10.41
N LEU A 91 10.99 16.21 11.55
CA LEU A 91 9.67 16.15 12.19
C LEU A 91 8.64 16.93 11.37
N PHE A 92 9.01 18.14 10.94
CA PHE A 92 8.11 18.98 10.16
C PHE A 92 7.90 18.43 8.74
N GLY A 93 8.96 17.91 8.11
CA GLY A 93 8.93 17.21 6.83
C GLY A 93 8.05 15.96 6.88
N ALA A 94 8.12 15.18 7.96
CA ALA A 94 7.25 14.02 8.15
C ALA A 94 5.77 14.42 8.27
N VAL A 95 5.46 15.51 8.98
CA VAL A 95 4.09 16.04 9.07
C VAL A 95 3.60 16.51 7.71
N VAL A 96 4.40 17.27 6.97
CA VAL A 96 4.05 17.77 5.63
C VAL A 96 3.84 16.59 4.66
N GLY A 97 4.75 15.62 4.64
CA GLY A 97 4.58 14.41 3.85
C GLY A 97 3.37 13.59 4.29
N GLY A 98 3.12 13.49 5.60
CA GLY A 98 1.93 12.86 6.16
C GLY A 98 0.63 13.51 5.68
N THR A 99 0.60 14.84 5.51
CA THR A 99 -0.56 15.53 4.92
C THR A 99 -0.76 15.19 3.45
N GLY A 100 0.32 15.11 2.67
CA GLY A 100 0.24 14.68 1.27
C GLY A 100 -0.27 13.25 1.17
N ALA A 101 0.28 12.35 1.98
CA ALA A 101 -0.14 10.96 2.07
C ALA A 101 -1.64 10.84 2.39
N LEU A 102 -2.14 11.60 3.37
CA LEU A 102 -3.57 11.64 3.72
C LEU A 102 -4.45 12.11 2.54
N ILE A 103 -4.01 13.11 1.77
CA ILE A 103 -4.76 13.59 0.60
C ILE A 103 -4.81 12.49 -0.47
N SER A 104 -3.69 11.80 -0.70
CA SER A 104 -3.61 10.67 -1.63
C SER A 104 -4.55 9.54 -1.22
N ASP A 105 -4.53 9.14 0.05
CA ASP A 105 -5.44 8.12 0.62
C ASP A 105 -6.91 8.53 0.48
N TYR A 106 -7.23 9.82 0.71
CA TYR A 106 -8.58 10.33 0.54
C TYR A 106 -9.03 10.30 -0.93
N LEU A 107 -8.16 10.70 -1.86
CA LEU A 107 -8.44 10.64 -3.30
C LEU A 107 -8.63 9.20 -3.76
N LEU A 108 -7.77 8.28 -3.32
CA LEU A 108 -7.86 6.86 -3.62
C LEU A 108 -9.17 6.28 -3.07
N PHE A 109 -9.50 6.57 -1.82
CA PHE A 109 -10.76 6.13 -1.20
C PHE A 109 -11.97 6.64 -1.97
N LYS A 110 -11.96 7.91 -2.39
CA LYS A 110 -13.04 8.50 -3.20
C LYS A 110 -13.15 7.83 -4.57
N PHE A 111 -12.02 7.63 -5.25
CA PHE A 111 -11.98 6.99 -6.56
C PHE A 111 -12.54 5.57 -6.49
N ILE A 112 -12.04 4.75 -5.56
CA ILE A 112 -12.51 3.40 -5.34
C ILE A 112 -14.01 3.38 -5.05
N ARG A 113 -14.49 4.26 -4.16
CA ARG A 113 -15.92 4.30 -3.80
C ARG A 113 -16.82 4.63 -5.00
N VAL A 114 -16.38 5.51 -5.89
CA VAL A 114 -17.14 5.88 -7.09
C VAL A 114 -17.08 4.78 -8.15
N THR A 115 -15.90 4.22 -8.39
CA THR A 115 -15.69 3.22 -9.45
C THR A 115 -16.38 1.89 -9.15
N PHE A 116 -16.41 1.47 -7.88
CA PHE A 116 -16.93 0.16 -7.48
C PHE A 116 -18.29 0.24 -6.77
N GLN A 117 -19.00 1.36 -6.87
CA GLN A 117 -20.22 1.59 -6.08
C GLN A 117 -21.30 0.53 -6.36
N ASP A 118 -21.47 0.16 -7.62
CA ASP A 118 -22.52 -0.77 -8.05
C ASP A 118 -22.24 -2.19 -7.57
N GLU A 119 -20.97 -2.60 -7.56
CA GLU A 119 -20.53 -3.89 -7.02
C GLU A 119 -20.65 -3.92 -5.49
N ILE A 120 -20.34 -2.80 -4.82
CA ILE A 120 -20.52 -2.65 -3.36
C ILE A 120 -21.97 -2.85 -2.97
N ASP A 121 -22.89 -2.17 -3.65
CA ASP A 121 -24.31 -2.24 -3.34
C ASP A 121 -24.86 -3.65 -3.61
N ARG A 122 -24.47 -4.27 -4.74
CA ARG A 122 -24.84 -5.66 -5.07
C ARG A 122 -24.35 -6.68 -4.05
N PHE A 123 -23.16 -6.49 -3.48
CA PHE A 123 -22.64 -7.38 -2.43
C PHE A 123 -23.34 -7.17 -1.08
N ARG A 124 -23.66 -5.91 -0.73
CA ARG A 124 -24.41 -5.60 0.51
C ARG A 124 -25.77 -6.30 0.56
N ASP A 125 -26.39 -6.44 -0.61
CA ASP A 125 -27.68 -7.12 -0.77
C ASP A 125 -27.55 -8.65 -0.93
N SER A 126 -26.33 -9.19 -0.94
CA SER A 126 -26.09 -10.62 -1.04
C SER A 126 -26.39 -11.36 0.27
N LYS A 127 -26.94 -12.57 0.16
CA LYS A 127 -27.22 -13.47 1.32
C LYS A 127 -25.97 -13.80 2.14
N ALA A 128 -24.78 -13.77 1.50
CA ALA A 128 -23.50 -14.01 2.16
C ALA A 128 -23.18 -12.91 3.20
N PHE A 129 -23.44 -11.64 2.86
CA PHE A 129 -23.24 -10.52 3.78
C PHE A 129 -24.21 -10.58 4.97
N THR A 130 -25.48 -10.92 4.72
CA THR A 130 -26.49 -11.05 5.78
C THR A 130 -26.16 -12.20 6.75
N MET A 131 -25.66 -13.31 6.22
CA MET A 131 -25.24 -14.47 7.01
C MET A 131 -23.97 -14.20 7.84
N PHE A 132 -22.99 -13.50 7.25
CA PHE A 132 -21.75 -13.10 7.95
C PHE A 132 -22.02 -12.09 9.06
N ASN A 133 -22.78 -11.02 8.77
CA ASN A 133 -23.13 -9.99 9.75
C ASN A 133 -24.00 -10.57 10.89
N GLY A 134 -24.89 -11.52 10.56
CA GLY A 134 -25.71 -12.24 11.52
C GLY A 134 -24.92 -13.20 12.44
N MET A 135 -23.84 -13.82 11.96
CA MET A 135 -22.98 -14.68 12.80
C MET A 135 -22.01 -13.89 13.68
N VAL A 136 -21.38 -12.85 13.13
CA VAL A 136 -20.35 -12.06 13.84
C VAL A 136 -20.96 -11.24 14.99
N LYS A 137 -22.13 -10.59 14.78
CA LYS A 137 -22.78 -9.78 15.84
C LYS A 137 -23.38 -10.60 16.98
N ARG A 138 -23.69 -11.89 16.77
CA ARG A 138 -24.53 -12.67 17.69
C ARG A 138 -23.72 -13.55 18.65
N ARG A 139 -22.43 -13.77 18.40
CA ARG A 139 -21.58 -14.67 19.21
C ARG A 139 -20.27 -14.07 19.73
N MET A 140 -19.89 -12.84 19.34
CA MET A 140 -18.60 -12.28 19.75
C MET A 140 -18.70 -10.87 20.36
N PRO A 141 -17.89 -10.55 21.40
CA PRO A 141 -17.74 -9.20 21.91
C PRO A 141 -17.28 -8.22 20.81
N PRO A 142 -17.78 -6.97 20.78
CA PRO A 142 -17.51 -6.01 19.70
C PRO A 142 -16.02 -5.77 19.41
N ARG A 143 -15.19 -5.84 20.46
CA ARG A 143 -13.73 -5.66 20.35
C ARG A 143 -13.06 -6.83 19.63
N ILE A 144 -13.47 -8.07 19.94
CA ILE A 144 -12.90 -9.27 19.32
C ILE A 144 -13.36 -9.37 17.86
N ALA A 145 -14.62 -9.05 17.57
CA ALA A 145 -15.13 -8.96 16.20
C ALA A 145 -14.35 -7.94 15.36
N PHE A 146 -13.99 -6.78 15.96
CA PHE A 146 -13.15 -5.77 15.32
C PHE A 146 -11.73 -6.29 15.05
N TYR A 147 -11.03 -6.85 16.04
CA TYR A 147 -9.68 -7.37 15.82
C TYR A 147 -9.64 -8.60 14.89
N LEU A 148 -10.69 -9.44 14.90
CA LEU A 148 -10.81 -10.55 13.96
C LEU A 148 -11.05 -10.04 12.54
N SER A 149 -11.90 -9.02 12.37
CA SER A 149 -12.07 -8.34 11.08
C SER A 149 -10.77 -7.66 10.60
N LEU A 150 -9.96 -7.12 11.52
CA LEU A 150 -8.67 -6.51 11.22
C LEU A 150 -7.60 -7.56 10.88
N GLY A 151 -7.60 -8.72 11.54
CA GLY A 151 -6.71 -9.84 11.24
C GLY A 151 -7.06 -10.53 9.92
N VAL A 152 -8.36 -10.70 9.65
CA VAL A 152 -8.87 -11.18 8.36
C VAL A 152 -8.56 -10.15 7.27
N ALA A 153 -8.73 -8.85 7.53
CA ALA A 153 -8.29 -7.78 6.63
C ALA A 153 -6.77 -7.80 6.38
N GLY A 154 -5.93 -8.00 7.41
CA GLY A 154 -4.48 -8.12 7.26
C GLY A 154 -4.04 -9.34 6.44
N PHE A 155 -4.68 -10.50 6.68
CA PHE A 155 -4.48 -11.71 5.89
C PHE A 155 -4.98 -11.57 4.43
N MET A 156 -5.98 -10.72 4.20
CA MET A 156 -6.58 -10.47 2.88
C MET A 156 -5.88 -9.35 2.10
N ILE A 157 -5.27 -8.36 2.76
CA ILE A 157 -4.36 -7.39 2.14
C ILE A 157 -3.11 -8.09 1.58
N ALA A 158 -2.70 -9.20 2.21
CA ALA A 158 -1.68 -10.09 1.66
C ALA A 158 -2.16 -10.95 0.46
N SER A 159 -3.45 -10.91 0.10
CA SER A 159 -4.05 -11.69 -0.99
C SER A 159 -4.34 -10.82 -2.23
N PRO A 160 -3.99 -11.25 -3.45
CA PRO A 160 -3.78 -10.31 -4.55
C PRO A 160 -4.95 -10.31 -5.53
N LEU A 161 -6.19 -10.01 -5.12
CA LEU A 161 -7.30 -9.80 -6.07
C LEU A 161 -8.24 -8.64 -5.65
N PRO A 162 -8.49 -7.66 -6.55
CA PRO A 162 -9.34 -6.48 -6.34
C PRO A 162 -10.84 -6.69 -6.60
N ASP A 163 -11.27 -7.85 -7.08
CA ASP A 163 -12.54 -8.00 -7.82
C ASP A 163 -13.73 -8.23 -6.85
N GLU A 164 -13.57 -9.05 -5.81
CA GLU A 164 -14.60 -9.25 -4.77
C GLU A 164 -14.23 -8.59 -3.42
N PHE A 165 -12.95 -8.27 -3.24
CA PHE A 165 -12.38 -7.83 -1.97
C PHE A 165 -12.40 -6.32 -1.76
N GLY A 166 -12.27 -5.52 -2.83
CA GLY A 166 -12.45 -4.06 -2.75
C GLY A 166 -13.86 -3.72 -2.27
N VAL A 167 -14.84 -4.48 -2.76
CA VAL A 167 -16.25 -4.45 -2.37
C VAL A 167 -16.49 -4.90 -0.93
N THR A 168 -15.86 -6.00 -0.49
CA THR A 168 -16.01 -6.52 0.88
C THR A 168 -15.33 -5.60 1.91
N LEU A 169 -14.16 -5.06 1.57
CA LEU A 169 -13.42 -4.09 2.37
C LEU A 169 -14.18 -2.76 2.41
N LEU A 170 -14.75 -2.28 1.30
CA LEU A 170 -15.66 -1.13 1.30
C LEU A 170 -16.94 -1.42 2.09
N ALA A 171 -17.54 -2.61 2.01
CA ALA A 171 -18.73 -2.97 2.78
C ALA A 171 -18.45 -3.06 4.29
N GLY A 172 -17.22 -3.36 4.71
CA GLY A 172 -16.78 -3.31 6.11
C GLY A 172 -16.31 -1.92 6.57
N ILE A 173 -15.49 -1.24 5.76
CA ILE A 173 -14.91 0.10 5.99
C ILE A 173 -15.95 1.21 5.83
N THR A 174 -17.06 1.00 5.11
CA THR A 174 -18.16 1.98 5.02
C THR A 174 -18.78 2.31 6.39
N THR A 175 -18.49 1.53 7.43
CA THR A 175 -18.86 1.85 8.82
C THR A 175 -17.83 2.71 9.57
N ILE A 176 -16.59 2.83 9.06
CA ILE A 176 -15.56 3.68 9.66
C ILE A 176 -15.84 5.13 9.28
N ARG A 177 -15.99 5.98 10.30
CA ARG A 177 -16.13 7.42 10.10
C ARG A 177 -14.87 7.96 9.42
N MET A 178 -15.05 8.74 8.35
CA MET A 178 -13.96 9.36 7.58
C MET A 178 -12.93 10.08 8.47
N ARG A 179 -13.38 10.73 9.56
CA ARG A 179 -12.48 11.37 10.54
C ARG A 179 -11.54 10.38 11.22
N THR A 180 -12.04 9.19 11.58
CA THR A 180 -11.24 8.15 12.22
C THR A 180 -10.24 7.55 11.24
N PHE A 181 -10.66 7.30 10.01
CA PHE A 181 -9.75 6.89 8.92
C PHE A 181 -8.65 7.93 8.71
N ALA A 182 -9.01 9.21 8.57
CA ALA A 182 -8.06 10.29 8.34
C ALA A 182 -7.02 10.42 9.46
N LEU A 183 -7.43 10.32 10.73
CA LEU A 183 -6.51 10.38 11.86
C LEU A 183 -5.53 9.19 11.88
N ILE A 184 -6.03 7.99 11.62
CA ILE A 184 -5.19 6.78 11.59
C ILE A 184 -4.22 6.83 10.41
N ALA A 185 -4.73 7.10 9.21
CA ALA A 185 -3.92 7.20 7.99
C ALA A 185 -2.84 8.27 8.12
N PHE A 186 -3.21 9.48 8.56
CA PHE A 186 -2.25 10.56 8.81
C PHE A 186 -1.17 10.14 9.81
N SER A 187 -1.55 9.54 10.94
CA SER A 187 -0.59 9.15 11.98
C SER A 187 0.37 8.07 11.48
N LEU A 188 -0.16 7.03 10.81
CA LEU A 188 0.66 5.93 10.30
C LEU A 188 1.57 6.39 9.15
N ASN A 189 1.06 7.19 8.21
CA ASN A 189 1.87 7.70 7.11
C ASN A 189 2.94 8.68 7.61
N THR A 190 2.61 9.55 8.57
CA THR A 190 3.60 10.45 9.19
C THR A 190 4.71 9.65 9.86
N LEU A 191 4.39 8.58 10.60
CA LEU A 191 5.39 7.71 11.22
C LEU A 191 6.24 6.97 10.19
N GLY A 192 5.62 6.44 9.12
CA GLY A 192 6.35 5.78 8.04
C GLY A 192 7.31 6.73 7.33
N ILE A 193 6.85 7.93 7.00
CA ILE A 193 7.67 8.97 6.38
C ILE A 193 8.79 9.44 7.32
N LEU A 194 8.53 9.54 8.62
CA LEU A 194 9.55 9.85 9.62
C LEU A 194 10.69 8.82 9.60
N VAL A 195 10.34 7.54 9.49
CA VAL A 195 11.33 6.46 9.35
C VAL A 195 12.10 6.61 8.04
N VAL A 196 11.42 6.89 6.92
CA VAL A 196 12.08 7.06 5.61
C VAL A 196 13.07 8.24 5.64
N LEU A 197 12.65 9.41 6.15
CA LEU A 197 13.52 10.56 6.30
C LEU A 197 14.69 10.27 7.24
N GLY A 198 14.44 9.55 8.34
CA GLY A 198 15.49 9.17 9.29
C GLY A 198 16.51 8.20 8.72
N VAL A 199 16.06 7.28 7.86
CA VAL A 199 16.95 6.41 7.09
C VAL A 199 17.70 7.21 6.02
N GLY A 200 17.05 8.18 5.38
CA GLY A 200 17.68 9.08 4.41
C GLY A 200 18.88 9.84 4.99
N LEU A 201 18.79 10.32 6.24
CA LEU A 201 19.92 10.96 6.95
C LEU A 201 21.11 10.04 7.22
N ALA A 202 20.93 8.72 7.14
CA ALA A 202 21.98 7.75 7.44
C ALA A 202 22.81 7.35 6.21
N PHE A 203 22.43 7.79 5.01
CA PHE A 203 23.06 7.47 3.73
C PHE A 203 23.51 8.73 3.01
#